data_AF-A0AAD8BUC5-F1
#
_entry.id   AF-A0AAD8BUC5-F1
#
_cell.length_a   1.000
_cell.length_b   1.000
_cell.length_c   1.000
_cell.angle_alpha   90.00
_cell.angle_beta   90.00
_cell.angle_gamma   90.00
#
_symmetry.space_group_name_H-M   'P 1'
#
loop_
_entity.id
_entity.type
_entity.pdbx_description
1 polymer ?
#
loop_
_entity_poly.entity_id
_entity_poly.type
_entity_poly.pdbx_seq_one_letter_code
_entity_poly.pdbx_strand_id
1 'polypeptide(L)'
;HHNYSNTSPRNLKPKLECTEDNVLTLSKQLKKSKRLYTYYKARVKTLKKELKEKNLPSKELKKRIVIYKELPLHLLSKPEGSIQFSDEQISFALTLHYYGPKAYEYLATKFHLPSTRTLR
;
A
#
# COMPACT_ATOMS: atom_id res chain seq x y z
N HIS A 1 58.19 0.29 30.29
CA HIS A 1 58.14 1.43 31.23
C HIS A 1 56.72 1.95 31.32
N HIS A 2 55.98 1.65 32.40
CA HIS A 2 54.70 2.31 32.65
C HIS A 2 54.99 3.63 33.39
N ASN A 3 54.74 4.76 32.74
CA ASN A 3 54.86 6.09 33.33
C ASN A 3 53.64 6.38 34.23
N TYR A 4 53.68 5.87 35.46
CA TYR A 4 52.75 6.25 36.54
C TYR A 4 53.28 7.43 37.38
N SER A 5 54.32 8.12 36.92
CA SER A 5 55.09 9.10 37.70
C SER A 5 54.49 10.51 37.77
N ASN A 6 53.33 10.79 37.15
CA ASN A 6 52.65 12.08 37.29
C ASN A 6 51.37 11.98 38.14
N THR A 7 51.45 11.26 39.26
CA THR A 7 50.39 11.06 40.25
C THR A 7 50.40 12.16 41.32
N SER A 8 50.49 13.43 40.90
CA SER A 8 50.14 14.52 41.81
C SER A 8 48.63 14.43 42.10
N PRO A 9 48.17 14.55 43.36
CA PRO A 9 46.75 14.57 43.72
C PRO A 9 45.96 15.60 42.91
N ARG A 10 46.64 16.65 42.44
CA ARG A 10 46.10 17.73 41.61
C ARG A 10 45.67 17.30 40.20
N ASN A 11 46.31 16.26 39.64
CA ASN A 11 46.01 15.74 38.30
C ASN A 11 45.10 14.49 38.33
N LEU A 12 45.02 13.82 39.48
CA LEU A 12 44.17 12.64 39.69
C LEU A 12 42.70 13.00 39.90
N LYS A 13 42.42 14.02 40.71
CA LYS A 13 41.04 14.52 40.95
C LYS A 13 40.30 14.94 39.66
N PRO A 14 40.84 15.82 38.80
CA PRO A 14 40.14 16.23 37.59
C PRO A 14 39.99 15.08 36.57
N LYS A 15 40.93 14.13 36.57
CA LYS A 15 40.84 12.94 35.71
C LYS A 15 39.73 12.00 36.19
N LEU A 16 39.60 11.82 37.51
CA LEU A 16 38.52 11.03 38.11
C LEU A 16 37.15 11.66 37.79
N GLU A 17 37.01 12.96 38.02
CA GLU A 17 35.79 13.73 37.74
C GLU A 17 35.40 13.67 36.25
N CYS A 18 36.37 13.85 35.35
CA CYS A 18 36.17 13.68 33.91
C CYS A 18 35.76 12.24 33.54
N THR A 19 36.34 11.22 34.16
CA THR A 19 35.91 9.84 33.92
C THR A 19 34.50 9.57 34.46
N GLU A 20 34.12 10.15 35.59
CA GLU A 20 32.77 10.03 36.17
C GLU A 20 31.73 10.71 35.26
N ASP A 21 32.03 11.90 34.73
CA ASP A 21 31.19 12.60 33.75
C ASP A 21 31.04 11.78 32.45
N ASN A 22 32.11 11.14 31.99
CA ASN A 22 32.07 10.25 30.83
C ASN A 22 31.18 9.02 31.09
N VAL A 23 31.25 8.42 32.28
CA VAL A 23 30.35 7.31 32.65
C VAL A 23 28.89 7.79 32.71
N LEU A 24 28.63 8.97 33.27
CA LEU A 24 27.30 9.56 33.33
C LEU A 24 26.73 9.88 31.95
N THR A 25 27.54 10.42 31.03
CA THR A 25 27.11 10.72 29.66
C THR A 25 26.86 9.44 28.86
N LEU A 26 27.77 8.46 28.91
CA LEU A 26 27.61 7.18 28.22
C LEU A 26 26.40 6.39 28.76
N SER A 27 26.16 6.40 30.07
CA SER A 27 24.98 5.73 30.65
C SER A 27 23.67 6.37 30.18
N LYS A 28 23.60 7.71 30.10
CA LYS A 28 22.46 8.45 29.52
C LYS A 28 22.26 8.09 28.04
N GLN A 29 23.33 8.05 27.25
CA GLN A 29 23.28 7.68 25.84
C GLN A 29 22.81 6.23 25.65
N LEU A 30 23.32 5.29 26.44
CA LEU A 30 22.90 3.90 26.43
C LEU A 30 21.41 3.76 26.77
N LYS A 31 20.92 4.51 27.77
CA LYS A 31 19.50 4.52 28.14
C LYS A 31 18.63 5.06 27.00
N LYS A 32 19.05 6.13 26.32
CA LYS A 32 18.37 6.66 25.13
C LYS A 32 18.35 5.65 23.99
N SER A 33 19.50 5.04 23.69
CA SER A 33 19.63 4.04 22.63
C SER A 33 18.72 2.82 22.87
N LYS A 34 18.69 2.29 24.11
CA LYS A 34 17.80 1.19 24.48
C LYS A 34 16.32 1.54 24.27
N ARG A 35 15.90 2.74 24.70
CA ARG A 35 14.53 3.24 24.49
C ARG A 35 14.17 3.34 23.00
N LEU A 36 15.06 3.90 22.19
CA LEU A 36 14.88 4.01 20.74
C LEU A 36 14.80 2.62 20.09
N TYR A 37 15.70 1.70 20.47
CA TYR A 37 15.65 0.33 19.98
C TYR A 37 14.30 -0.33 20.28
N THR A 38 13.80 -0.23 21.51
CA THR A 38 12.49 -0.80 21.87
C THR A 38 11.35 -0.16 21.07
N TYR A 39 11.39 1.16 20.89
CA TYR A 39 10.41 1.89 20.11
C TYR A 39 10.40 1.45 18.64
N TYR A 40 11.56 1.45 17.99
CA TYR A 40 11.66 1.04 16.59
C TYR A 40 11.36 -0.45 16.40
N LYS A 41 11.73 -1.31 17.35
CA LYS A 41 11.37 -2.73 17.31
C LYS A 41 9.86 -2.93 17.33
N ALA A 42 9.13 -2.18 18.16
CA ALA A 42 7.68 -2.18 18.16
C ALA A 42 7.12 -1.62 16.84
N ARG A 43 7.65 -0.49 16.37
CA ARG A 43 7.23 0.16 15.12
C ARG A 43 7.42 -0.74 13.89
N VAL A 44 8.52 -1.50 13.81
CA VAL A 44 8.74 -2.45 12.71
C VAL A 44 7.70 -3.57 12.72
N LYS A 45 7.30 -4.05 13.90
CA LYS A 45 6.23 -5.07 14.01
C LYS A 45 4.89 -4.52 13.53
N THR A 46 4.53 -3.30 13.93
CA THR A 46 3.26 -2.68 13.49
C THR A 46 3.27 -2.43 11.98
N LEU A 47 4.35 -1.87 11.44
CA LEU A 47 4.49 -1.63 10.00
C LEU A 47 4.42 -2.92 9.18
N LYS A 48 5.02 -4.01 9.65
CA LYS A 48 4.91 -5.33 9.01
C LYS A 48 3.47 -5.84 8.98
N LYS A 49 2.70 -5.62 10.05
CA LYS A 49 1.28 -6.00 10.12
C LYS A 49 0.45 -5.17 9.14
N GLU A 50 0.60 -3.85 9.18
CA GLU A 50 -0.08 -2.93 8.24
C GLU A 50 0.23 -3.27 6.78
N LEU A 51 1.48 -3.59 6.45
CA LEU A 51 1.87 -3.98 5.09
C LEU A 51 1.20 -5.29 4.66
N LYS A 52 1.11 -6.28 5.54
CA LYS A 52 0.40 -7.54 5.25
C LYS A 52 -1.10 -7.29 5.06
N GLU A 53 -1.70 -6.49 5.93
CA GLU A 53 -3.12 -6.13 5.86
C GLU A 53 -3.46 -5.37 4.59
N LYS A 54 -2.59 -4.46 4.12
CA LYS A 54 -2.80 -3.77 2.83
C LYS A 54 -2.50 -4.65 1.61
N ASN A 55 -1.56 -5.57 1.72
CA ASN A 55 -1.23 -6.50 0.63
C ASN A 55 -2.29 -7.59 0.41
N LEU A 56 -3.04 -7.99 1.45
CA LEU A 56 -4.10 -8.99 1.33
C LEU A 56 -5.23 -8.54 0.38
N PRO A 57 -5.83 -7.35 0.53
CA PRO A 57 -6.74 -6.76 -0.44
C PRO A 57 -6.14 -6.68 -1.84
N SER A 58 -4.84 -6.35 -1.98
CA SER A 58 -4.19 -6.32 -3.30
C SER A 58 -4.19 -7.70 -3.97
N LYS A 59 -3.94 -8.78 -3.22
CA LYS A 59 -3.96 -10.15 -3.75
C LYS A 59 -5.38 -10.61 -4.08
N GLU A 60 -6.34 -10.34 -3.20
CA GLU A 60 -7.73 -10.74 -3.43
C GLU A 60 -8.35 -9.95 -4.59
N LEU A 61 -8.11 -8.65 -4.66
CA LEU A 61 -8.55 -7.81 -5.76
C LEU A 61 -7.93 -8.28 -7.08
N LYS A 62 -6.63 -8.61 -7.10
CA LYS A 62 -5.99 -9.20 -8.29
C LYS A 62 -6.68 -10.48 -8.74
N LYS A 63 -7.03 -11.39 -7.81
CA LYS A 63 -7.78 -12.61 -8.14
C LYS A 63 -9.15 -12.30 -8.75
N ARG A 64 -9.90 -11.36 -8.16
CA ARG A 64 -11.21 -10.96 -8.68
C ARG A 64 -11.11 -10.28 -10.04
N ILE A 65 -10.08 -9.47 -10.27
CA ILE A 65 -9.82 -8.82 -11.58
C ILE A 65 -9.57 -9.86 -12.69
N VAL A 66 -8.93 -11.00 -12.39
CA VAL A 66 -8.72 -12.06 -13.40
C VAL A 66 -10.04 -12.53 -14.00
N ILE A 67 -11.10 -12.66 -13.19
CA ILE A 67 -12.44 -13.09 -13.65
C ILE A 67 -13.01 -12.12 -14.69
N TYR A 68 -12.70 -10.84 -14.57
CA TYR A 68 -13.23 -9.79 -15.46
C TYR A 68 -12.28 -9.44 -16.60
N LYS A 69 -11.11 -10.09 -16.72
CA LYS A 69 -10.15 -9.79 -17.80
C LYS A 69 -10.72 -10.05 -19.20
N GLU A 70 -11.60 -11.03 -19.32
CA GLU A 70 -12.22 -11.41 -20.59
C GLU A 70 -13.48 -10.59 -20.89
N LEU A 71 -13.90 -9.71 -19.98
CA LEU A 71 -15.06 -8.86 -20.22
C LEU A 71 -14.72 -7.84 -21.33
N PRO A 72 -15.47 -7.78 -22.43
CA PRO A 72 -15.17 -6.89 -23.54
C PRO A 72 -15.58 -5.44 -23.21
N LEU A 73 -14.79 -4.76 -22.38
CA LEU A 73 -15.10 -3.42 -21.88
C LEU A 73 -15.28 -2.38 -22.99
N HIS A 74 -14.57 -2.54 -24.12
CA HIS A 74 -14.72 -1.68 -25.29
C HIS A 74 -16.14 -1.73 -25.90
N LEU A 75 -16.86 -2.83 -25.71
CA LEU A 75 -18.25 -2.98 -26.16
C LEU A 75 -19.27 -2.39 -25.17
N LEU A 76 -18.83 -2.11 -23.94
CA LEU A 76 -19.65 -1.53 -22.85
C LEU A 76 -19.36 -0.03 -22.62
N SER A 77 -18.32 0.50 -23.26
CA SER A 77 -17.91 1.89 -23.20
C SER A 77 -18.65 2.75 -24.22
N LYS A 78 -18.78 4.03 -23.89
CA LYS A 78 -19.31 5.02 -24.83
C LYS A 78 -18.44 5.02 -26.10
N PRO A 79 -19.05 5.08 -27.30
CA PRO A 79 -18.30 5.26 -28.54
C PRO A 79 -17.45 6.53 -28.47
N GLU A 80 -16.15 6.42 -28.74
CA GLU A 80 -15.25 7.57 -28.72
C GLU A 80 -15.52 8.46 -29.94
N GLY A 81 -15.97 9.70 -29.69
CA GLY A 81 -16.18 10.69 -30.74
C GLY A 81 -17.40 10.47 -31.65
N SER A 82 -18.18 9.40 -31.45
CA SER A 82 -19.42 9.15 -32.20
C SER A 82 -20.66 9.11 -31.30
N ILE A 83 -21.79 9.49 -31.87
CA ILE A 83 -23.12 9.34 -31.25
C ILE A 83 -23.66 7.92 -31.48
N GLN A 84 -23.17 7.25 -32.51
CA GLN A 84 -23.62 5.93 -32.95
C GLN A 84 -22.71 4.83 -32.41
N PHE A 85 -23.34 3.72 -32.00
CA PHE A 85 -22.66 2.49 -31.62
C PHE A 85 -22.10 1.77 -32.86
N SER A 86 -20.99 1.05 -32.70
CA SER A 86 -20.45 0.23 -33.79
C SER A 86 -21.31 -1.01 -34.04
N ASP A 87 -21.18 -1.60 -35.24
CA ASP A 87 -21.88 -2.85 -35.58
C ASP A 87 -21.55 -3.98 -34.59
N GLU A 88 -20.31 -4.03 -34.10
CA GLU A 88 -19.89 -4.99 -33.07
C GLU A 88 -20.61 -4.77 -31.74
N GLN A 89 -20.78 -3.51 -31.32
CA GLN A 89 -21.52 -3.16 -30.11
C GLN A 89 -23.02 -3.49 -30.25
N ILE A 90 -23.60 -3.25 -31.42
CA ILE A 90 -24.99 -3.59 -31.73
C ILE A 90 -25.18 -5.11 -31.72
N SER A 91 -24.31 -5.86 -32.38
CA SER A 91 -24.34 -7.33 -32.42
C SER A 91 -24.19 -7.95 -31.02
N PHE A 92 -23.28 -7.42 -30.22
CA PHE A 92 -23.13 -7.82 -28.81
C PHE A 92 -24.39 -7.52 -28.00
N ALA A 93 -24.96 -6.31 -28.16
CA ALA A 93 -26.16 -5.91 -27.45
C ALA A 93 -27.38 -6.76 -27.84
N LEU A 94 -27.54 -7.09 -29.12
CA LEU A 94 -28.57 -8.01 -29.62
C LEU A 94 -28.41 -9.39 -28.99
N THR A 95 -27.20 -9.92 -28.99
CA THR A 95 -26.88 -11.23 -28.41
C THR A 95 -27.22 -11.25 -26.92
N LEU A 96 -26.77 -10.24 -26.17
CA LEU A 96 -27.03 -10.14 -24.73
C LEU A 96 -28.52 -9.96 -24.41
N HIS A 97 -29.24 -9.14 -25.19
CA HIS A 97 -30.68 -8.97 -25.04
C HIS A 97 -31.46 -10.25 -25.37
N TYR A 98 -31.02 -11.00 -26.38
CA TYR A 98 -31.63 -12.28 -26.78
C TYR A 98 -31.51 -13.34 -25.69
N TYR A 99 -30.31 -13.55 -25.13
CA TYR A 99 -30.09 -14.57 -24.11
C TYR A 99 -30.61 -14.16 -22.72
N GLY A 100 -30.73 -12.87 -22.45
CA GLY A 100 -31.10 -12.38 -21.12
C GLY A 100 -31.65 -10.96 -21.15
N PRO A 101 -32.91 -10.74 -21.54
CA PRO A 101 -33.47 -9.40 -21.68
C PRO A 101 -33.47 -8.61 -20.36
N LYS A 102 -33.78 -9.28 -19.23
CA LYS A 102 -33.72 -8.65 -17.89
C LYS A 102 -32.28 -8.31 -17.47
N ALA A 103 -31.31 -9.15 -17.84
CA ALA A 103 -29.90 -8.89 -17.57
C ALA A 103 -29.39 -7.72 -18.41
N TYR A 104 -29.83 -7.64 -19.67
CA TYR A 104 -29.55 -6.52 -20.57
C TYR A 104 -30.10 -5.20 -20.01
N GLU A 105 -31.38 -5.17 -19.61
CA GLU A 105 -31.99 -3.98 -19.00
C GLU A 105 -31.23 -3.51 -17.77
N TYR A 106 -30.83 -4.44 -16.89
CA TYR A 106 -30.01 -4.11 -15.73
C TYR A 106 -28.66 -3.52 -16.15
N LEU A 107 -27.96 -4.15 -17.09
CA LEU A 107 -26.64 -3.68 -17.56
C LEU A 107 -26.74 -2.33 -18.28
N ALA A 108 -27.82 -2.06 -18.99
CA ALA A 108 -28.07 -0.78 -19.64
C ALA A 108 -28.24 0.37 -18.63
N THR A 109 -28.58 0.10 -17.36
CA THR A 109 -28.55 1.12 -16.29
C THR A 109 -27.13 1.44 -15.78
N LYS A 110 -26.15 0.61 -16.09
CA LYS A 110 -24.77 0.70 -15.56
C LYS A 110 -23.73 1.02 -16.64
N PHE A 111 -23.97 0.61 -17.88
CA PHE A 111 -23.05 0.72 -19.01
C PHE A 111 -23.68 1.46 -20.18
N HIS A 112 -22.85 1.92 -21.11
CA HIS A 112 -23.32 2.55 -22.34
C HIS A 112 -23.69 1.45 -23.33
N LEU A 113 -24.96 1.05 -23.31
CA LEU A 113 -25.51 0.07 -24.22
C LEU A 113 -26.58 0.72 -25.12
N PRO A 114 -26.80 0.20 -26.34
CA PRO A 114 -27.91 0.62 -27.18
C PRO A 114 -29.26 0.57 -26.45
N SER A 115 -30.20 1.45 -26.82
CA SER A 115 -31.57 1.31 -26.31
C SER A 115 -32.20 0.05 -26.91
N THR A 116 -33.04 -0.66 -26.13
CA THR A 116 -33.83 -1.78 -26.64
C THR A 116 -34.74 -1.39 -27.80
N ARG A 117 -35.12 -0.10 -27.92
CA ARG A 117 -35.83 0.42 -29.10
C ARG A 117 -34.97 0.42 -30.36
N THR A 118 -33.67 0.61 -30.22
CA THR A 118 -32.69 0.62 -31.32
C THR A 118 -32.26 -0.79 -31.73
N LEU A 119 -32.57 -1.80 -30.92
CA LEU A 119 -32.27 -3.21 -31.17
C LEU A 119 -33.43 -3.98 -31.81
N ARG A 120 -34.58 -3.33 -32.02
CA ARG A 120 -35.79 -3.92 -32.61
C ARG A 120 -35.96 -3.53 -34.06
#